data_AF-A0A842P5B8-F1
#
_entry.id   AF-A0A842P5B8-F1
#
_cell.length_a   1.000
_cell.length_b   1.000
_cell.length_c   1.000
_cell.angle_alpha   90.00
_cell.angle_beta   90.00
_cell.angle_gamma   90.00
#
_symmetry.space_group_name_H-M   'P 1'
#
loop_
_entity.id
_entity.type
_entity.pdbx_description
1 polymer ?
#
loop_
_entity_poly.entity_id
_entity_poly.type
_entity_poly.pdbx_seq_one_letter_code
_entity_poly.pdbx_strand_id
1 'polypeptide(L)'
;MLESIAGYIQSNSGEILARFIDFFRKPFINKEMVWMIIPAVVTIIVMEIYYSKHKKELTGWNTATANSLVLIFIAMDLFRFLSNKGSLSFSNPGSYAFSASVLVSIVLLEAIFMFVMDFSHIWPRFLAFHFSSHLTVNLIAYTSIVILYGGIPLTPPTFIAAIIFFLLMNLLFFLVRILYPSKG
;
A
#
# COMPACT_ATOMS: atom_id res chain seq x y z
N MET A 1 -13.34 -24.41 -8.07
CA MET A 1 -12.54 -23.17 -7.90
C MET A 1 -12.08 -22.99 -6.45
N LEU A 2 -12.99 -22.97 -5.46
CA LEU A 2 -12.63 -22.80 -4.04
C LEU A 2 -11.64 -23.85 -3.51
N GLU A 3 -11.84 -25.13 -3.84
CA GLU A 3 -10.92 -26.22 -3.43
C GLU A 3 -9.50 -26.04 -3.98
N SER A 4 -9.39 -25.51 -5.21
CA SER A 4 -8.08 -25.24 -5.83
C SER A 4 -7.35 -24.11 -5.11
N ILE A 5 -8.07 -23.06 -4.71
CA ILE A 5 -7.51 -21.95 -3.92
C ILE A 5 -7.10 -22.46 -2.53
N ALA A 6 -7.93 -23.26 -1.88
CA ALA A 6 -7.62 -23.82 -0.56
C ALA A 6 -6.39 -24.73 -0.59
N GLY A 7 -6.29 -25.64 -1.58
CA GLY A 7 -5.11 -26.49 -1.78
C GLY A 7 -3.84 -25.68 -2.06
N TYR A 8 -3.95 -24.59 -2.84
CA TYR A 8 -2.82 -23.68 -3.08
C TYR A 8 -2.34 -22.99 -1.79
N ILE A 9 -3.27 -22.46 -0.99
CA ILE A 9 -2.93 -21.82 0.29
C ILE A 9 -2.30 -22.83 1.25
N GLN A 10 -2.83 -24.04 1.33
CA GLN A 10 -2.30 -25.08 2.23
C GLN A 10 -0.86 -25.45 1.85
N SER A 11 -0.60 -25.68 0.56
CA SER A 11 0.73 -26.04 0.03
C SER A 11 1.77 -24.92 0.13
N ASN A 12 1.36 -23.65 0.16
CA ASN A 12 2.27 -22.49 0.20
C ASN A 12 2.23 -21.71 1.53
N SER A 13 1.55 -22.24 2.54
CA SER A 13 1.29 -21.54 3.82
C SER A 13 2.56 -21.05 4.52
N GLY A 14 3.64 -21.84 4.50
CA GLY A 14 4.93 -21.46 5.06
C GLY A 14 5.58 -20.27 4.35
N GLU A 15 5.54 -20.24 3.01
CA GLU A 15 6.06 -19.09 2.26
C GLU A 15 5.18 -17.86 2.47
N ILE A 16 3.85 -18.00 2.41
CA ILE A 16 2.90 -16.90 2.67
C ILE A 16 3.19 -16.26 4.04
N LEU A 17 3.36 -17.08 5.08
CA LEU A 17 3.69 -16.60 6.42
C LEU A 17 5.04 -15.88 6.45
N ALA A 18 6.06 -16.42 5.78
CA ALA A 18 7.36 -15.76 5.70
C ALA A 18 7.28 -14.39 5.01
N ARG A 19 6.54 -14.29 3.89
CA ARG A 19 6.31 -13.01 3.18
C ARG A 19 5.51 -12.03 4.03
N PHE A 20 4.53 -12.53 4.78
CA PHE A 20 3.76 -11.71 5.70
C PHE A 20 4.65 -11.12 6.80
N ILE A 21 5.54 -11.93 7.39
CA ILE A 21 6.50 -11.46 8.40
C ILE A 21 7.50 -10.46 7.78
N ASP A 22 7.92 -10.66 6.54
CA ASP A 22 8.81 -9.73 5.84
C ASP A 22 8.22 -8.31 5.78
N PHE A 23 6.89 -8.14 5.66
CA PHE A 23 6.25 -6.82 5.71
C PHE A 23 6.50 -6.06 7.00
N PHE A 24 6.71 -6.75 8.12
CA PHE A 24 7.06 -6.12 9.40
C PHE A 24 8.56 -6.03 9.59
N ARG A 25 9.32 -7.06 9.18
CA ARG A 25 10.74 -7.19 9.51
C ARG A 25 11.66 -6.35 8.61
N LYS A 26 11.39 -6.28 7.31
CA LYS A 26 12.28 -5.65 6.32
C LYS A 26 12.54 -4.16 6.57
N PRO A 27 11.56 -3.34 7.01
CA PRO A 27 11.81 -1.94 7.36
C PRO A 27 12.92 -1.76 8.39
N PHE A 28 13.04 -2.64 9.38
CA PHE A 28 14.05 -2.53 10.43
C PHE A 28 15.46 -2.94 9.97
N ILE A 29 15.58 -3.65 8.86
CA ILE A 29 16.85 -4.13 8.32
C ILE A 29 17.40 -3.16 7.26
N ASN A 30 16.52 -2.61 6.41
CA ASN A 30 16.93 -1.71 5.33
C ASN A 30 16.80 -0.23 5.74
N LYS A 31 17.92 0.41 6.10
CA LYS A 31 17.94 1.81 6.53
C LYS A 31 17.44 2.80 5.47
N GLU A 32 17.66 2.54 4.17
CA GLU A 32 17.17 3.42 3.10
C GLU A 32 15.63 3.37 3.03
N MET A 33 15.06 2.18 3.23
CA MET A 33 13.61 1.95 3.25
C MET A 33 12.92 2.74 4.39
N VAL A 34 13.57 2.84 5.55
CA VAL A 34 13.02 3.53 6.73
C VAL A 34 12.64 4.98 6.40
N TRP A 35 13.50 5.70 5.67
CA TRP A 35 13.25 7.10 5.33
C TRP A 35 12.01 7.30 4.45
N MET A 36 11.67 6.30 3.63
CA MET A 36 10.47 6.32 2.80
C MET A 36 9.22 5.89 3.59
N ILE A 37 9.37 4.93 4.50
CA ILE A 37 8.25 4.37 5.27
C ILE A 37 7.81 5.28 6.41
N ILE A 38 8.73 5.97 7.08
CA ILE A 38 8.41 6.83 8.24
C ILE A 38 7.29 7.83 7.90
N PRO A 39 7.37 8.63 6.81
CA PRO A 39 6.31 9.57 6.47
C PRO A 39 4.95 8.89 6.28
N ALA A 40 4.90 7.73 5.62
CA ALA A 40 3.66 6.99 5.39
C ALA A 40 3.06 6.48 6.71
N VAL A 41 3.88 5.86 7.57
CA VAL A 41 3.44 5.31 8.87
C VAL A 41 2.99 6.43 9.82
N VAL A 42 3.77 7.52 9.91
CA VAL A 42 3.41 8.69 10.72
C VAL A 42 2.11 9.29 10.22
N THR A 43 1.94 9.44 8.90
CA THR A 43 0.69 9.95 8.31
C THR A 43 -0.50 9.07 8.67
N ILE A 44 -0.37 7.73 8.56
CA ILE A 44 -1.44 6.82 8.99
C ILE A 44 -1.78 7.06 10.46
N ILE A 45 -0.80 6.99 11.37
CA ILE A 45 -1.04 7.10 12.81
C ILE A 45 -1.70 8.44 13.16
N VAL A 46 -1.15 9.55 12.67
CA VAL A 46 -1.63 10.90 12.97
C VAL A 46 -3.05 11.10 12.42
N MET A 47 -3.30 10.72 11.17
CA MET A 47 -4.59 10.93 10.53
C MET A 47 -5.68 10.02 11.10
N GLU A 48 -5.34 8.77 11.45
CA GLU A 48 -6.27 7.86 12.12
C GLU A 48 -6.69 8.38 13.51
N ILE A 49 -5.72 8.87 14.29
CA ILE A 49 -6.02 9.51 15.59
C ILE A 49 -6.86 10.78 15.39
N TYR A 50 -6.52 11.60 14.38
CA TYR A 50 -7.22 12.83 14.06
C TYR A 50 -8.69 12.56 13.73
N TYR A 51 -8.98 11.67 12.78
CA TYR A 51 -10.35 11.36 12.37
C TYR A 51 -11.13 10.59 13.43
N SER A 52 -10.46 9.81 14.28
CA SER A 52 -11.11 9.18 15.44
C SER A 52 -11.65 10.23 16.42
N LYS A 53 -10.94 11.35 16.60
CA LYS A 53 -11.37 12.47 17.46
C LYS A 53 -12.45 13.31 16.78
N HIS A 54 -12.31 13.61 15.49
CA HIS A 54 -13.18 14.51 14.73
C HIS A 54 -14.16 13.76 13.81
N LYS A 55 -14.98 12.86 14.37
CA LYS A 55 -15.89 11.98 13.60
C LYS A 55 -16.90 12.70 12.70
N LYS A 56 -17.17 13.99 12.96
CA LYS A 56 -18.06 14.83 12.16
C LYS A 56 -17.38 15.41 10.91
N GLU A 57 -16.04 15.36 10.85
CA GLU A 57 -15.28 15.78 9.69
C GLU A 57 -15.21 14.63 8.69
N LEU A 58 -15.74 14.87 7.50
CA LEU A 58 -15.64 13.94 6.37
C LEU A 58 -14.35 14.22 5.61
N THR A 59 -13.74 13.16 5.06
CA THR A 59 -12.69 13.30 4.05
C THR A 59 -13.23 14.18 2.92
N GLY A 60 -12.58 15.31 2.67
CA GLY A 60 -12.92 16.19 1.55
C GLY A 60 -12.24 15.75 0.27
N TRP A 61 -12.75 16.23 -0.87
CA TRP A 61 -12.11 16.03 -2.19
C TRP A 61 -10.65 16.52 -2.21
N ASN A 62 -10.35 17.62 -1.52
CA ASN A 62 -8.97 18.10 -1.38
C ASN A 62 -8.06 17.07 -0.72
N THR A 63 -8.55 16.37 0.31
CA THR A 63 -7.78 15.32 1.00
C THR A 63 -7.60 14.09 0.11
N ALA A 64 -8.64 13.66 -0.59
CA ALA A 64 -8.58 12.54 -1.53
C ALA A 64 -7.56 12.80 -2.65
N THR A 65 -7.64 13.97 -3.29
CA THR A 65 -6.68 14.44 -4.31
C THR A 65 -5.27 14.57 -3.76
N ALA A 66 -5.08 15.07 -2.53
CA ALA A 66 -3.77 15.15 -1.91
C ALA A 66 -3.17 13.76 -1.66
N ASN A 67 -3.97 12.78 -1.21
CA ASN A 67 -3.50 11.43 -0.98
C ASN A 67 -3.07 10.73 -2.29
N SER A 68 -3.81 10.91 -3.39
CA SER A 68 -3.42 10.37 -4.69
C SER A 68 -2.11 11.00 -5.20
N LEU A 69 -1.89 12.31 -5.00
CA LEU A 69 -0.60 12.94 -5.28
C LEU A 69 0.55 12.34 -4.48
N VAL A 70 0.34 12.03 -3.19
CA VAL A 70 1.36 11.35 -2.36
C VAL A 70 1.73 10.00 -2.96
N LEU A 71 0.76 9.20 -3.42
CA LEU A 71 1.06 7.92 -4.05
C LEU A 71 1.79 8.07 -5.40
N ILE A 72 1.47 9.11 -6.19
CA ILE A 72 2.22 9.44 -7.41
C ILE A 72 3.70 9.70 -7.06
N PHE A 73 3.98 10.53 -6.05
CA PHE A 73 5.36 10.82 -5.64
C PHE A 73 6.10 9.56 -5.20
N ILE A 74 5.44 8.68 -4.45
CA ILE A 74 6.04 7.42 -4.01
C ILE A 74 6.31 6.50 -5.21
N ALA A 75 5.36 6.36 -6.14
CA ALA A 75 5.56 5.54 -7.34
C ALA A 75 6.71 6.08 -8.21
N MET A 76 6.83 7.40 -8.34
CA MET A 76 7.96 8.04 -9.04
C MET A 76 9.30 7.78 -8.32
N ASP A 77 9.33 7.81 -6.99
CA ASP A 77 10.53 7.44 -6.23
C ASP A 77 10.91 5.95 -6.43
N LEU A 78 9.92 5.05 -6.47
CA LEU A 78 10.16 3.63 -6.74
C LEU A 78 10.73 3.41 -8.15
N PHE A 79 10.27 4.16 -9.16
CA PHE A 79 10.88 4.16 -10.50
C PHE A 79 12.34 4.61 -10.45
N ARG A 80 12.62 5.72 -9.76
CA ARG A 80 13.98 6.23 -9.56
C ARG A 80 14.86 5.20 -8.86
N PHE A 81 14.35 4.52 -7.83
CA PHE A 81 15.04 3.45 -7.12
C PHE A 81 15.41 2.29 -8.05
N LEU A 82 14.45 1.78 -8.84
CA LEU A 82 14.71 0.70 -9.80
C LEU A 82 15.72 1.12 -10.87
N SER A 83 15.62 2.34 -11.37
CA SER A 83 16.57 2.89 -12.35
C SER A 83 17.99 2.95 -11.79
N ASN A 84 18.17 3.50 -10.58
CA ASN A 84 19.46 3.59 -9.91
C ASN A 84 20.09 2.22 -9.61
N LYS A 85 19.27 1.19 -9.39
CA LYS A 85 19.72 -0.20 -9.18
C LYS A 85 19.95 -0.97 -10.49
N GLY A 86 19.74 -0.35 -11.66
CA GLY A 86 19.78 -1.05 -12.96
C GLY A 86 18.72 -2.16 -13.08
N SER A 87 17.67 -2.09 -12.27
CA SER A 87 16.59 -3.10 -12.18
C SER A 87 15.31 -2.66 -12.89
N LEU A 88 15.30 -1.48 -13.52
CA LEU A 88 14.21 -1.01 -14.37
C LEU A 88 14.30 -1.68 -15.74
N SER A 89 13.43 -2.65 -16.02
CA SER A 89 13.43 -3.38 -17.29
C SER A 89 12.03 -3.89 -17.63
N PHE A 90 11.64 -3.77 -18.90
CA PHE A 90 10.39 -4.31 -19.45
C PHE A 90 10.61 -5.37 -20.54
N SER A 91 11.85 -5.82 -20.74
CA SER A 91 12.22 -6.68 -21.87
C SER A 91 12.25 -8.18 -21.56
N ASN A 92 12.33 -8.58 -20.29
CA ASN A 92 12.48 -9.99 -19.89
C ASN A 92 11.36 -10.47 -18.96
N PRO A 93 10.19 -10.87 -19.51
CA PRO A 93 9.08 -11.42 -18.73
C PRO A 93 9.53 -12.58 -17.84
N GLY A 94 9.12 -12.57 -16.58
CA GLY A 94 9.49 -13.58 -15.57
C GLY A 94 10.74 -13.23 -14.76
N SER A 95 11.53 -12.24 -15.17
CA SER A 95 12.60 -11.70 -14.32
C SER A 95 12.04 -10.84 -13.19
N TYR A 96 12.79 -10.76 -12.07
CA TYR A 96 12.44 -9.85 -10.97
C TYR A 96 12.36 -8.39 -11.43
N ALA A 97 13.32 -7.94 -12.25
CA ALA A 97 13.35 -6.60 -12.82
C ALA A 97 12.07 -6.26 -13.60
N PHE A 98 11.58 -7.21 -14.41
CA PHE A 98 10.31 -7.07 -15.13
C PHE A 98 9.13 -6.95 -14.17
N SER A 99 8.97 -7.90 -13.25
CA SER A 99 7.84 -7.89 -12.32
C SER A 99 7.84 -6.65 -11.42
N ALA A 100 9.02 -6.21 -10.96
CA ALA A 100 9.19 -4.99 -10.17
C ALA A 100 8.79 -3.75 -10.98
N SER A 101 9.23 -3.65 -12.23
CA SER A 101 8.88 -2.54 -13.13
C SER A 101 7.38 -2.51 -13.41
N VAL A 102 6.75 -3.68 -13.62
CA VAL A 102 5.29 -3.79 -13.78
C VAL A 102 4.55 -3.38 -12.51
N LEU A 103 4.98 -3.81 -11.32
CA LEU A 103 4.36 -3.39 -10.06
C LEU A 103 4.39 -1.86 -9.92
N VAL A 104 5.54 -1.22 -10.13
CA VAL A 104 5.65 0.24 -10.00
C VAL A 104 4.77 0.95 -11.04
N SER A 105 4.72 0.44 -12.27
CA SER A 105 3.80 0.96 -13.30
C SER A 105 2.34 0.86 -12.87
N ILE A 106 1.91 -0.27 -12.28
CA ILE A 106 0.54 -0.45 -11.79
C ILE A 106 0.23 0.55 -10.67
N VAL A 107 1.13 0.71 -9.70
CA VAL A 107 0.96 1.66 -8.59
C VAL A 107 0.88 3.10 -9.11
N LEU A 108 1.71 3.47 -10.10
CA LEU A 108 1.66 4.80 -10.71
C LEU A 108 0.34 5.02 -11.47
N LEU A 109 -0.09 4.04 -12.25
CA LEU A 109 -1.35 4.12 -13.00
C LEU A 109 -2.56 4.21 -12.07
N GLU A 110 -2.58 3.43 -10.99
CA GLU A 110 -3.59 3.51 -9.93
C GLU A 110 -3.60 4.91 -9.30
N ALA A 111 -2.43 5.47 -8.97
CA ALA A 111 -2.31 6.79 -8.38
C ALA A 111 -2.80 7.91 -9.31
N ILE A 112 -2.41 7.87 -10.59
CA ILE A 112 -2.89 8.81 -11.61
C ILE A 112 -4.40 8.67 -11.81
N PHE A 113 -4.89 7.45 -11.87
CA PHE A 113 -6.31 7.18 -12.00
C PHE A 113 -7.09 7.78 -10.82
N MET A 114 -6.72 7.48 -9.58
CA MET A 114 -7.33 8.10 -8.39
C MET A 114 -7.26 9.62 -8.44
N PHE A 115 -6.12 10.19 -8.81
CA PHE A 115 -5.97 11.65 -8.95
C PHE A 115 -6.98 12.25 -9.93
N VAL A 116 -7.12 11.67 -11.13
CA VAL A 116 -8.10 12.14 -12.11
C VAL A 116 -9.53 12.01 -11.58
N MET A 117 -9.86 10.86 -10.98
CA MET A 117 -11.21 10.62 -10.46
C MET A 117 -11.58 11.56 -9.31
N ASP A 118 -10.64 11.84 -8.40
CA ASP A 118 -10.85 12.72 -7.25
C ASP A 118 -10.85 14.19 -7.65
N PHE A 119 -9.89 14.61 -8.49
CA PHE A 119 -9.77 16.00 -8.97
C PHE A 119 -11.01 16.40 -9.78
N SER A 120 -11.47 15.54 -10.68
CA SER A 120 -12.64 15.78 -11.51
C SER A 120 -13.96 15.39 -10.84
N HIS A 121 -13.93 14.87 -9.61
CA HIS A 121 -15.12 14.47 -8.86
C HIS A 121 -16.02 13.47 -9.62
N ILE A 122 -15.42 12.58 -10.42
CA ILE A 122 -16.15 11.68 -11.32
C ILE A 122 -16.78 10.52 -10.53
N TRP A 123 -16.12 10.06 -9.47
CA TRP A 123 -16.63 8.93 -8.67
C TRP A 123 -17.68 9.34 -7.63
N PRO A 124 -18.58 8.41 -7.25
CA PRO A 124 -19.37 8.56 -6.04
C PRO A 124 -18.48 8.81 -4.81
N ARG A 125 -18.89 9.75 -3.94
CA ARG A 125 -18.14 10.16 -2.74
C ARG A 125 -17.66 8.98 -1.89
N PHE A 126 -18.49 7.95 -1.72
CA PHE A 126 -18.13 6.79 -0.90
C PHE A 126 -16.97 5.97 -1.49
N LEU A 127 -16.85 5.87 -2.82
CA LEU A 127 -15.74 5.19 -3.48
C LEU A 127 -14.47 6.04 -3.38
N ALA A 128 -14.58 7.32 -3.74
CA ALA A 128 -13.46 8.26 -3.66
C ALA A 128 -12.85 8.27 -2.26
N PHE A 129 -13.67 8.41 -1.21
CA PHE A 129 -13.15 8.50 0.16
C PHE A 129 -12.71 7.17 0.75
N HIS A 130 -13.09 6.03 0.16
CA HIS A 130 -12.61 4.71 0.56
C HIS A 130 -11.26 4.38 -0.08
N PHE A 131 -11.15 4.51 -1.40
CA PHE A 131 -9.92 4.19 -2.14
C PHE A 131 -8.83 5.23 -1.93
N SER A 132 -9.19 6.52 -1.90
CA SER A 132 -8.25 7.61 -1.66
C SER A 132 -8.15 7.99 -0.17
N SER A 133 -8.56 7.08 0.72
CA SER A 133 -8.34 7.27 2.16
C SER A 133 -6.85 7.25 2.47
N HIS A 134 -6.43 8.04 3.47
CA HIS A 134 -5.03 8.07 3.90
C HIS A 134 -4.54 6.67 4.30
N LEU A 135 -5.39 5.83 4.90
CA LEU A 135 -5.05 4.46 5.25
C LEU A 135 -4.77 3.60 4.01
N THR A 136 -5.70 3.57 3.06
CA THR A 136 -5.58 2.78 1.82
C THR A 136 -4.33 3.18 1.04
N VAL A 137 -4.19 4.47 0.75
CA VAL A 137 -3.09 5.03 -0.03
C VAL A 137 -1.73 4.76 0.63
N ASN A 138 -1.60 5.02 1.94
CA ASN A 138 -0.34 4.79 2.63
C ASN A 138 -0.03 3.28 2.82
N LEU A 139 -1.03 2.40 2.88
CA LEU A 139 -0.80 0.95 2.90
C LEU A 139 -0.33 0.43 1.53
N ILE A 140 -0.88 0.92 0.42
CA ILE A 140 -0.40 0.59 -0.94
C ILE A 140 1.05 1.07 -1.10
N ALA A 141 1.32 2.31 -0.69
CA ALA A 141 2.67 2.85 -0.68
C ALA A 141 3.63 2.00 0.16
N TYR A 142 3.26 1.71 1.41
CA TYR A 142 4.05 0.92 2.34
C TYR A 142 4.40 -0.46 1.77
N THR A 143 3.40 -1.20 1.32
CA THR A 143 3.60 -2.56 0.79
C THR A 143 4.48 -2.55 -0.45
N SER A 144 4.28 -1.59 -1.36
CA SER A 144 5.11 -1.41 -2.56
C SER A 144 6.57 -1.10 -2.21
N ILE A 145 6.80 -0.18 -1.26
CA ILE A 145 8.13 0.15 -0.76
C ILE A 145 8.80 -1.10 -0.16
N VAL A 146 8.11 -1.83 0.73
CA VAL A 146 8.68 -3.01 1.39
C VAL A 146 9.03 -4.11 0.39
N ILE A 147 8.18 -4.36 -0.61
CA ILE A 147 8.44 -5.36 -1.64
C ILE A 147 9.71 -5.01 -2.43
N LEU A 148 9.82 -3.76 -2.89
CA LEU A 148 10.91 -3.35 -3.77
C LEU A 148 12.22 -3.12 -3.04
N TYR A 149 12.23 -2.32 -1.97
CA TYR A 149 13.43 -2.11 -1.17
C TYR A 149 13.83 -3.36 -0.38
N GLY A 150 12.88 -4.25 -0.09
CA GLY A 150 13.14 -5.50 0.62
C GLY A 150 13.64 -6.62 -0.27
N GLY A 151 13.62 -6.44 -1.60
CA GLY A 151 13.95 -7.47 -2.58
C GLY A 151 13.02 -8.68 -2.47
N ILE A 152 11.75 -8.47 -2.10
CA ILE A 152 10.79 -9.57 -1.93
C ILE A 152 10.36 -10.04 -3.32
N PRO A 153 10.51 -11.34 -3.65
CA PRO A 153 10.05 -11.89 -4.92
C PRO A 153 8.55 -11.64 -5.14
N LEU A 154 8.18 -11.21 -6.33
CA LEU A 154 6.80 -10.96 -6.74
C LEU A 154 6.13 -12.26 -7.21
N THR A 155 5.93 -13.17 -6.28
CA THR A 155 5.27 -14.47 -6.48
C THR A 155 3.83 -14.42 -5.93
N PRO A 156 2.92 -15.34 -6.33
CA PRO A 156 1.56 -15.36 -5.79
C PRO A 156 1.48 -15.42 -4.25
N PRO A 157 2.38 -16.13 -3.52
CA PRO A 157 2.42 -16.08 -2.06
C PRO A 157 2.64 -14.66 -1.51
N THR A 158 3.47 -13.84 -2.17
CA THR A 158 3.70 -12.44 -1.79
C THR A 158 2.44 -11.60 -1.95
N PHE A 159 1.67 -11.80 -3.01
CA PHE A 159 0.39 -11.10 -3.19
C PHE A 159 -0.65 -11.51 -2.15
N ILE A 160 -0.77 -12.80 -1.84
CA ILE A 160 -1.67 -13.28 -0.78
C ILE A 160 -1.24 -12.69 0.57
N ALA A 161 0.06 -12.71 0.88
CA ALA A 161 0.60 -12.10 2.10
C ALA A 161 0.33 -10.60 2.17
N ALA A 162 0.46 -9.87 1.06
CA ALA A 162 0.14 -8.44 0.98
C ALA A 162 -1.34 -8.17 1.25
N ILE A 163 -2.25 -8.99 0.71
CA ILE A 163 -3.69 -8.90 0.98
C ILE A 163 -3.99 -9.16 2.45
N ILE A 164 -3.42 -10.23 3.03
CA ILE A 164 -3.59 -10.54 4.46
C ILE A 164 -3.06 -9.39 5.33
N PHE A 165 -1.89 -8.85 5.01
CA PHE A 165 -1.32 -7.69 5.68
C PHE A 165 -2.25 -6.47 5.59
N PHE A 166 -2.73 -6.16 4.39
CA PHE A 166 -3.65 -5.04 4.16
C PHE A 166 -4.93 -5.16 5.00
N LEU A 167 -5.56 -6.35 5.00
CA LEU A 167 -6.78 -6.61 5.77
C LEU A 167 -6.51 -6.52 7.29
N LEU A 168 -5.39 -7.07 7.76
CA LEU A 168 -5.02 -7.01 9.17
C LEU A 168 -4.80 -5.57 9.63
N MET A 169 -4.09 -4.76 8.84
CA MET A 169 -3.85 -3.35 9.18
C MET A 169 -5.16 -2.55 9.22
N ASN A 170 -6.07 -2.77 8.26
CA ASN A 170 -7.40 -2.18 8.30
C ASN A 170 -8.18 -2.57 9.56
N LEU A 171 -8.15 -3.85 9.93
CA LEU A 171 -8.77 -4.34 11.17
C LEU A 171 -8.16 -3.67 12.41
N LEU A 172 -6.83 -3.55 12.47
CA LEU A 172 -6.14 -2.92 13.59
C LEU A 172 -6.54 -1.45 13.76
N PHE A 173 -6.56 -0.67 12.68
CA PHE A 173 -6.98 0.74 12.76
C PHE A 173 -8.47 0.90 13.02
N PHE A 174 -9.30 -0.02 12.52
CA PHE A 174 -10.71 -0.08 12.91
C PHE A 174 -10.88 -0.25 14.42
N LEU A 175 -10.11 -1.14 15.06
CA LEU A 175 -10.12 -1.31 16.51
C LEU A 175 -9.64 -0.05 17.24
N VAL A 176 -8.60 0.64 16.74
CA VAL A 176 -8.14 1.92 17.30
C VAL A 176 -9.27 2.98 17.29
N ARG A 177 -10.02 3.09 16.20
CA ARG A 177 -11.15 4.04 16.09
C ARG A 177 -12.28 3.76 17.08
N ILE A 178 -12.44 2.50 17.49
CA ILE A 178 -13.40 2.11 18.54
C ILE A 178 -12.89 2.55 19.92
N LEU A 179 -11.59 2.37 20.19
CA LEU A 179 -10.99 2.66 21.50
C LEU A 179 -10.86 4.17 21.81
N TYR A 180 -10.83 5.03 20.80
CA TYR A 180 -10.76 6.49 20.96
C TYR A 180 -12.10 7.16 20.59
N PRO A 181 -13.14 7.05 21.44
CA PRO A 181 -14.43 7.67 21.19
C PRO A 181 -14.31 9.20 21.18
N SER A 182 -15.02 9.83 20.24
CA SER A 182 -15.12 11.28 20.14
C SER A 182 -15.82 11.84 21.39
N LYS A 183 -15.24 12.86 22.01
CA LYS A 183 -15.95 13.65 23.02
C LYS A 183 -16.96 14.52 22.25
N GLY A 184 -18.24 14.19 22.39
CA GLY A 184 -19.35 14.79 21.63
C GLY A 184 -19.48 16.29 21.80
#